data_AF-A0A3P7IN22-F1
#
_entry.id   AF-A0A3P7IN22-F1
#
_cell.length_a   1.000
_cell.length_b   1.000
_cell.length_c   1.000
_cell.angle_alpha   90.00
_cell.angle_beta   90.00
_cell.angle_gamma   90.00
#
_symmetry.space_group_name_H-M   'P 1'
#
loop_
_entity.id
_entity.type
_entity.pdbx_description
1 polymer ?
#
loop_
_entity_poly.entity_id
_entity_poly.type
_entity_poly.pdbx_seq_one_letter_code
_entity_poly.pdbx_strand_id
1 'polypeptide(L)'
;MDGLTMSEEREALDIMAGIAKLAVNAKFIITAPIPLLTANRPGSVTLSQEQCACLLAHAFYCTFRRERHTFNLVEELIDYLMFSIFHGANPLSHVKLRFILNYFSLVLKKMPTGCITFRREVVPYDRVPDWEADETPLPVVAVASGGSIEDSHGCLQVDFAN
;
A
#
# COMPACT_ATOMS: atom_id res chain seq x y z
N MET A 1 -15.45 -23.82 -11.66
CA MET A 1 -15.35 -22.73 -10.68
C MET A 1 -16.72 -22.62 -10.08
N ASP A 2 -16.91 -23.11 -8.86
CA ASP A 2 -18.17 -22.91 -8.15
C ASP A 2 -18.30 -21.41 -7.90
N GLY A 3 -19.43 -20.83 -8.31
CA GLY A 3 -19.72 -19.41 -8.14
C GLY A 3 -19.78 -19.03 -6.66
N LEU A 4 -19.76 -17.72 -6.39
CA LEU A 4 -20.03 -17.23 -5.04
C LEU A 4 -21.43 -17.66 -4.61
N THR A 5 -21.59 -18.00 -3.34
CA THR A 5 -22.90 -18.22 -2.75
C THR A 5 -23.64 -16.88 -2.61
N MET A 6 -24.97 -16.90 -2.55
CA MET A 6 -25.79 -15.69 -2.33
C MET A 6 -25.37 -14.91 -1.07
N SER A 7 -24.87 -15.60 -0.04
CA SER A 7 -24.38 -14.96 1.18
C SER A 7 -23.08 -14.19 0.94
N GLU A 8 -22.13 -14.79 0.21
CA GLU A 8 -20.85 -14.16 -0.11
C GLU A 8 -21.04 -12.96 -1.06
N GLU A 9 -21.97 -13.07 -2.03
CA GLU A 9 -22.33 -11.94 -2.88
C GLU A 9 -22.89 -10.78 -2.08
N ARG A 10 -23.79 -11.07 -1.11
CA ARG A 10 -24.36 -10.04 -0.25
C ARG A 10 -23.30 -9.37 0.62
N GLU A 11 -22.41 -10.15 1.22
CA GLU A 11 -21.31 -9.64 2.03
C GLU A 11 -20.38 -8.75 1.21
N ALA A 12 -20.02 -9.16 -0.01
CA ALA A 12 -19.18 -8.36 -0.90
C ALA A 12 -19.85 -7.01 -1.25
N LEU A 13 -21.16 -7.00 -1.51
CA LEU A 13 -21.93 -5.77 -1.76
C LEU A 13 -21.93 -4.84 -0.55
N ASP A 14 -22.13 -5.38 0.65
CA ASP A 14 -22.13 -4.60 1.89
C ASP A 14 -20.73 -4.03 2.19
N ILE A 15 -19.65 -4.80 1.94
CA ILE A 15 -18.26 -4.33 2.03
C ILE A 15 -18.03 -3.18 1.04
N MET A 16 -18.39 -3.35 -0.24
CA MET A 16 -18.23 -2.31 -1.25
C MET A 16 -18.98 -1.03 -0.86
N ALA A 17 -20.22 -1.14 -0.36
CA ALA A 17 -20.94 0.03 0.16
C ALA A 17 -20.20 0.71 1.34
N GLY A 18 -19.51 -0.05 2.18
CA GLY A 18 -18.62 0.47 3.21
C GLY A 18 -17.38 1.20 2.64
N ILE A 19 -16.73 0.63 1.62
CA ILE A 19 -15.60 1.28 0.92
C ILE A 19 -16.05 2.63 0.36
N ALA A 20 -17.24 2.71 -0.23
CA ALA A 20 -17.76 3.97 -0.78
C ALA A 20 -17.94 5.04 0.30
N LYS A 21 -18.40 4.66 1.50
CA LYS A 21 -18.50 5.57 2.66
C LYS A 21 -17.14 6.09 3.10
N LEU A 22 -16.10 5.25 3.12
CA LEU A 22 -14.73 5.67 3.42
C LEU A 22 -14.22 6.70 2.41
N ALA A 23 -14.44 6.46 1.11
CA ALA A 23 -14.04 7.40 0.06
C ALA A 23 -14.77 8.75 0.20
N VAL A 24 -16.09 8.76 0.44
CA VAL A 24 -16.86 10.00 0.63
C VAL A 24 -16.42 10.77 1.89
N ASN A 25 -16.04 10.05 2.95
CA ASN A 25 -15.57 10.65 4.20
C ASN A 25 -14.15 11.22 4.10
N ALA A 26 -13.37 10.85 3.08
CA ALA A 26 -11.97 11.25 2.95
C ALA A 26 -11.75 12.77 3.09
N LYS A 27 -12.67 13.60 2.60
CA LYS A 27 -12.60 15.08 2.73
C LYS A 27 -12.60 15.61 4.17
N PHE A 28 -13.12 14.83 5.12
CA PHE A 28 -13.12 15.19 6.54
C PHE A 28 -11.92 14.62 7.30
N ILE A 29 -11.32 13.55 6.77
CA ILE A 29 -10.21 12.81 7.39
C ILE A 29 -8.84 13.29 6.86
N ILE A 30 -8.78 13.62 5.57
CA ILE A 30 -7.60 14.14 4.87
C ILE A 30 -7.79 15.64 4.70
N THR A 31 -7.40 16.38 5.74
CA THR A 31 -7.64 17.83 5.86
C THR A 31 -6.52 18.69 5.29
N ALA A 32 -5.41 18.08 4.88
CA ALA A 32 -4.26 18.75 4.30
C ALA A 32 -3.75 17.98 3.06
N PRO A 33 -3.11 18.67 2.09
CA PRO A 33 -2.47 18.01 0.96
C PRO A 33 -1.40 17.02 1.42
N ILE A 34 -1.34 15.86 0.75
CA ILE A 34 -0.32 14.84 1.00
C ILE A 34 0.90 15.14 0.11
N PRO A 35 2.09 15.39 0.67
CA PRO A 35 3.25 15.75 -0.14
C PRO A 35 3.81 14.53 -0.89
N LEU A 36 4.29 14.77 -2.11
CA LEU A 36 4.91 13.73 -2.95
C LEU A 36 6.38 13.52 -2.56
N LEU A 37 6.77 12.25 -2.36
CA LEU A 37 8.15 11.84 -2.11
C LEU A 37 8.94 11.69 -3.42
N THR A 38 9.40 12.82 -3.95
CA THR A 38 10.03 12.93 -5.27
C THR A 38 11.50 12.52 -5.31
N ALA A 39 12.01 12.23 -6.50
CA ALA A 39 13.40 11.82 -6.72
C ALA A 39 14.42 12.81 -6.11
N ASN A 40 15.50 12.27 -5.54
CA ASN A 40 16.60 13.03 -4.93
C ASN A 40 16.19 13.99 -3.79
N ARG A 41 14.98 13.82 -3.22
CA ARG A 41 14.52 14.61 -2.07
C ARG A 41 14.18 13.67 -0.91
N PRO A 42 14.99 13.64 0.16
CA PRO A 42 14.63 12.87 1.35
C PRO A 42 13.40 13.49 1.99
N GLY A 43 12.54 12.66 2.58
CA GLY A 43 11.31 13.12 3.20
C GLY A 43 10.53 11.99 3.83
N SER A 44 9.56 12.34 4.67
CA SER A 44 8.67 11.38 5.31
C SER A 44 7.24 11.90 5.34
N VAL A 45 6.28 10.99 5.17
CA VAL A 45 4.86 11.25 5.33
C VAL A 45 4.32 10.26 6.34
N THR A 46 3.72 10.78 7.40
CA THR A 46 3.02 9.97 8.39
C THR A 46 1.53 10.17 8.24
N LEU A 47 0.79 9.07 8.05
CA LEU A 47 -0.66 9.05 7.91
C LEU A 47 -1.25 8.15 8.99
N SER A 48 -2.44 8.49 9.49
CA SER A 48 -3.23 7.53 10.26
C SER A 48 -3.66 6.36 9.37
N GLN A 49 -3.91 5.19 9.97
CA GLN A 49 -4.43 4.06 9.22
C GLN A 49 -5.82 4.34 8.63
N GLU A 50 -6.61 5.21 9.25
CA GLU A 50 -7.89 5.69 8.71
C GLU A 50 -7.69 6.53 7.43
N GLN A 51 -6.71 7.44 7.41
CA GLN A 51 -6.34 8.18 6.20
C GLN A 51 -5.90 7.23 5.08
N CYS A 52 -5.09 6.22 5.39
CA CYS A 52 -4.70 5.19 4.42
C CYS A 52 -5.91 4.41 3.88
N ALA A 53 -6.85 4.03 4.74
CA ALA A 53 -8.08 3.34 4.33
C ALA A 53 -8.93 4.20 3.38
N CYS A 54 -9.06 5.51 3.65
CA CYS A 54 -9.74 6.44 2.75
C CYS A 54 -9.04 6.56 1.38
N LEU A 55 -7.70 6.60 1.34
CA LEU A 55 -6.94 6.64 0.09
C LEU A 55 -7.09 5.34 -0.71
N LEU A 56 -7.02 4.19 -0.04
CA LEU A 56 -7.25 2.89 -0.68
C LEU A 56 -8.70 2.75 -1.18
N ALA A 57 -9.67 3.36 -0.49
CA ALA A 57 -11.05 3.39 -0.97
C ALA A 57 -11.20 4.21 -2.26
N HIS A 58 -10.49 5.33 -2.38
CA HIS A 58 -10.41 6.09 -3.63
C HIS A 58 -9.75 5.29 -4.75
N ALA A 59 -8.68 4.55 -4.44
CA ALA A 59 -8.03 3.63 -5.38
C ALA A 59 -9.00 2.56 -5.88
N PHE A 60 -9.71 1.88 -4.96
CA PHE A 60 -10.66 0.82 -5.28
C PHE A 60 -11.73 1.27 -6.29
N TYR A 61 -12.20 2.52 -6.19
CA TYR A 61 -13.17 3.09 -7.12
C TYR A 61 -12.55 3.86 -8.30
N CYS A 62 -11.23 3.89 -8.43
CA CYS A 62 -10.50 4.65 -9.45
C CYS A 62 -10.94 6.13 -9.51
N THR A 63 -10.94 6.80 -8.35
CA THR A 63 -11.49 8.18 -8.20
C THR A 63 -10.43 9.25 -7.93
N PHE A 64 -9.15 8.94 -8.09
CA PHE A 64 -8.11 9.95 -8.08
C PHE A 64 -8.29 10.91 -9.28
N ARG A 65 -8.23 12.22 -9.03
CA ARG A 65 -8.42 13.21 -10.08
C ARG A 65 -7.10 13.46 -10.80
N ARG A 66 -7.05 13.09 -12.08
CA ARG A 66 -5.94 13.42 -12.98
C ARG A 66 -5.75 14.94 -13.07
N GLU A 67 -4.67 15.46 -12.50
CA GLU A 67 -4.24 16.84 -12.77
C GLU A 67 -3.57 16.91 -14.15
N ARG A 68 -4.18 17.69 -15.06
CA ARG A 68 -3.83 17.76 -16.50
C ARG A 68 -2.40 18.26 -16.79
N HIS A 69 -1.68 18.76 -15.80
CA HIS A 69 -0.38 19.44 -15.99
C HIS A 69 0.80 18.73 -15.32
N THR A 70 0.54 17.67 -14.58
CA THR A 70 1.56 16.81 -13.97
C THR A 70 1.32 15.41 -14.47
N PHE A 71 2.30 14.85 -15.18
CA PHE A 71 2.33 13.41 -15.44
C PHE A 71 2.53 12.69 -14.09
N ASN A 72 1.46 12.60 -13.29
CA ASN A 72 1.45 11.87 -12.04
C ASN A 72 1.35 10.37 -12.38
N LEU A 73 2.48 9.78 -12.73
CA LEU A 73 2.65 8.33 -12.94
C LEU A 73 2.02 7.51 -11.81
N VAL A 74 1.96 8.04 -10.59
CA VAL A 74 1.39 7.37 -9.42
C VAL A 74 -0.12 7.14 -9.54
N GLU A 75 -0.88 8.15 -9.98
CA GLU A 75 -2.34 8.01 -10.17
C GLU A 75 -2.64 7.02 -11.29
N GLU A 76 -1.89 7.13 -12.40
CA GLU A 76 -2.04 6.21 -13.53
C GLU A 76 -1.68 4.77 -13.13
N LEU A 77 -0.65 4.57 -12.30
CA LEU A 77 -0.27 3.24 -11.81
C LEU A 77 -1.34 2.64 -10.88
N ILE A 78 -1.90 3.43 -9.98
CA ILE A 78 -2.93 2.95 -9.03
C ILE A 78 -4.23 2.63 -9.75
N ASP A 79 -4.70 3.55 -10.61
CA ASP A 79 -5.90 3.33 -11.41
C ASP A 79 -5.71 2.18 -12.39
N TYR A 80 -4.52 2.04 -13.00
CA TYR A 80 -4.17 0.91 -13.86
C TYR A 80 -4.16 -0.41 -13.09
N LEU A 81 -3.62 -0.44 -11.87
CA LEU A 81 -3.58 -1.65 -11.05
C LEU A 81 -5.00 -2.12 -10.70
N MET A 82 -5.86 -1.21 -10.25
CA MET A 82 -7.25 -1.56 -9.91
C MET A 82 -8.05 -1.90 -11.16
N PHE A 83 -7.89 -1.15 -12.25
CA PHE A 83 -8.47 -1.47 -13.55
C PHE A 83 -8.06 -2.87 -14.03
N SER A 84 -6.77 -3.21 -13.96
CA SER A 84 -6.23 -4.52 -14.35
C SER A 84 -6.83 -5.67 -13.52
N ILE A 85 -7.04 -5.44 -12.22
CA ILE A 85 -7.72 -6.40 -11.34
C ILE A 85 -9.17 -6.59 -11.80
N PHE A 86 -9.94 -5.51 -11.99
CA PHE A 86 -11.36 -5.61 -12.37
C PHE A 86 -11.57 -6.15 -13.79
N HIS A 87 -10.67 -5.82 -14.72
CA HIS A 87 -10.75 -6.31 -16.10
C HIS A 87 -10.36 -7.80 -16.22
N GLY A 88 -9.84 -8.40 -15.16
CA GLY A 88 -9.43 -9.81 -15.17
C GLY A 88 -8.25 -10.10 -16.10
N ALA A 89 -7.39 -9.11 -16.36
CA ALA A 89 -6.24 -9.27 -17.25
C ALA A 89 -5.23 -10.33 -16.74
N ASN A 90 -5.28 -10.63 -15.44
CA ASN A 90 -4.50 -11.69 -14.81
C ASN A 90 -5.46 -12.79 -14.29
N PRO A 91 -5.19 -14.08 -14.54
CA PRO A 91 -6.03 -15.18 -14.02
C PRO A 91 -6.16 -15.19 -12.48
N LEU A 92 -5.21 -14.57 -11.77
CA LEU A 92 -5.21 -14.43 -10.30
C LEU A 92 -5.86 -13.13 -9.80
N SER A 93 -6.46 -12.32 -10.67
CA SER A 93 -7.14 -11.07 -10.26
C SER A 93 -8.21 -11.30 -9.19
N HIS A 94 -8.93 -12.42 -9.26
CA HIS A 94 -9.95 -12.78 -8.27
C HIS A 94 -9.36 -13.01 -6.86
N VAL A 95 -8.13 -13.55 -6.77
CA VAL A 95 -7.42 -13.73 -5.49
C VAL A 95 -7.03 -12.37 -4.91
N LYS A 96 -6.50 -11.48 -5.76
CA LYS A 96 -6.16 -10.10 -5.36
C LYS A 96 -7.39 -9.34 -4.86
N LEU A 97 -8.51 -9.48 -5.56
CA LEU A 97 -9.77 -8.84 -5.17
C LEU A 97 -10.27 -9.36 -3.82
N ARG A 98 -10.25 -10.69 -3.60
CA ARG A 98 -10.61 -11.29 -2.30
C ARG A 98 -9.74 -10.75 -1.16
N PHE A 99 -8.44 -10.61 -1.40
CA PHE A 99 -7.52 -10.04 -0.41
C PHE A 99 -7.86 -8.58 -0.06
N ILE A 100 -8.13 -7.75 -1.08
CA ILE A 100 -8.51 -6.33 -0.89
C ILE A 100 -9.85 -6.23 -0.14
N LEU A 101 -10.85 -7.04 -0.51
CA LEU A 101 -12.15 -7.05 0.17
C LEU A 101 -12.01 -7.51 1.63
N ASN A 102 -11.15 -8.49 1.91
CA ASN A 102 -10.86 -8.91 3.27
C ASN A 102 -10.18 -7.82 4.11
N TYR A 103 -9.24 -7.06 3.53
CA TYR A 103 -8.69 -5.88 4.22
C TYR A 103 -9.80 -4.89 4.61
N PHE A 104 -10.69 -4.54 3.67
CA PHE A 104 -11.78 -3.61 3.96
C PHE A 104 -12.81 -4.18 4.94
N SER A 105 -13.11 -5.47 4.92
CA SER A 105 -14.02 -6.08 5.90
C SER A 105 -13.51 -5.92 7.34
N LEU A 106 -12.19 -6.06 7.54
CA LEU A 106 -11.55 -5.86 8.84
C LEU A 106 -11.59 -4.38 9.27
N VAL A 107 -11.23 -3.47 8.38
CA VAL A 107 -11.22 -2.03 8.66
C VAL A 107 -12.62 -1.49 8.94
N LEU A 108 -13.64 -1.93 8.19
CA LEU A 108 -15.04 -1.54 8.37
C LEU A 108 -15.63 -2.10 9.66
N LYS A 109 -15.19 -3.28 10.09
CA LYS A 109 -15.59 -3.88 11.37
C LYS A 109 -15.00 -3.13 12.56
N LYS A 110 -13.72 -2.73 12.48
CA LYS A 110 -13.04 -1.93 13.50
C LYS A 110 -11.91 -1.14 12.87
N MET A 111 -12.09 0.17 12.76
CA MET A 111 -11.06 1.07 12.23
C MET A 111 -9.81 1.01 13.15
N PRO A 112 -8.63 0.66 12.61
CA PRO A 112 -7.41 0.65 13.38
C PRO A 112 -6.92 2.09 13.62
N THR A 113 -6.29 2.34 14.77
CA THR A 113 -5.99 3.69 15.29
C THR A 113 -4.51 4.06 15.25
N GLY A 114 -3.68 3.22 14.62
CA GLY A 114 -2.25 3.47 14.48
C GLY A 114 -1.92 4.43 13.34
N CYS A 115 -0.61 4.67 13.17
CA CYS A 115 -0.06 5.47 12.09
C CYS A 115 0.93 4.67 11.26
N ILE A 116 1.06 5.03 9.99
CA ILE A 116 2.02 4.46 9.03
C ILE A 116 2.90 5.61 8.55
N THR A 117 4.22 5.40 8.55
CA THR A 117 5.18 6.38 8.03
C THR A 117 5.84 5.84 6.78
N PHE A 118 5.71 6.57 5.68
CA PHE A 118 6.43 6.34 4.43
C PHE A 118 7.64 7.27 4.41
N ARG A 119 8.85 6.72 4.21
CA ARG A 119 10.09 7.49 4.20
C ARG A 119 10.86 7.25 2.92
N ARG A 120 11.26 8.33 2.27
CA ARG A 120 12.26 8.32 1.21
C ARG A 120 13.58 8.75 1.81
N GLU A 121 14.55 7.85 1.78
CA GLU A 121 15.94 8.17 2.11
C GLU A 121 16.76 8.38 0.84
N VAL A 122 17.70 9.32 0.91
CA VAL A 122 18.65 9.61 -0.16
C VAL A 122 20.01 9.62 0.50
N VAL A 123 20.86 8.68 0.11
CA VAL A 123 22.23 8.59 0.62
C VAL A 123 23.10 9.52 -0.23
N PRO A 124 23.66 10.60 0.35
CA PRO A 124 24.58 11.46 -0.38
C PRO A 124 25.92 10.74 -0.58
N TYR A 125 26.65 11.14 -1.63
CA TYR A 125 27.87 10.45 -2.06
C TYR A 125 28.95 10.42 -0.97
N ASP A 126 29.07 11.48 -0.18
CA ASP A 126 30.01 11.59 0.95
C ASP A 126 29.67 10.66 2.14
N ARG A 127 28.50 10.04 2.15
CA ARG A 127 28.10 9.03 3.15
C ARG A 127 28.22 7.60 2.65
N VAL A 128 28.58 7.39 1.39
CA VAL A 128 28.87 6.04 0.88
C VAL A 128 30.24 5.63 1.44
N PRO A 129 30.36 4.48 2.11
CA PRO A 129 31.64 3.99 2.62
C PRO A 129 32.65 3.80 1.49
N ASP A 130 33.94 4.03 1.80
CA ASP A 130 35.02 3.54 0.97
C ASP A 130 35.18 2.04 1.19
N TRP A 131 34.51 1.24 0.36
CA TRP A 131 34.44 -0.21 0.50
C TRP A 131 35.82 -0.90 0.43
N GLU A 132 36.83 -0.29 -0.19
CA GLU A 132 38.18 -0.86 -0.25
C GLU A 132 38.96 -0.65 1.05
N ALA A 133 38.65 0.42 1.78
CA ALA A 133 39.30 0.80 3.03
C ALA A 133 38.49 0.44 4.29
N ASP A 134 37.27 -0.07 4.14
CA ASP A 134 36.38 -0.39 5.26
C ASP A 134 36.83 -1.67 5.98
N GLU A 135 37.23 -1.53 7.25
CA GLU A 135 37.64 -2.64 8.13
C GLU A 135 36.50 -3.13 9.06
N THR A 136 35.25 -2.72 8.80
CA THR A 136 34.10 -3.11 9.63
C THR A 136 33.95 -4.64 9.64
N PRO A 137 33.93 -5.28 10.82
CA PRO A 137 33.79 -6.74 10.90
C PRO A 137 32.42 -7.20 10.43
N LEU A 138 32.36 -8.38 9.83
CA LEU A 138 31.11 -8.98 9.42
C LEU A 138 30.17 -9.16 10.64
N PRO A 139 28.90 -8.75 10.52
CA PRO A 139 27.93 -8.95 11.60
C PRO A 139 27.62 -10.43 11.77
N VAL A 140 26.94 -10.77 12.86
CA VAL A 140 26.39 -12.12 13.06
C VAL A 140 25.34 -12.40 11.97
N VAL A 141 25.53 -13.49 11.24
CA VAL A 141 24.61 -13.94 10.19
C VAL A 141 23.94 -15.24 10.63
N ALA A 142 22.62 -15.27 10.55
CA ALA A 142 21.82 -16.48 10.72
C ALA A 142 21.11 -16.79 9.39
N VAL A 143 21.10 -18.07 9.02
CA VAL A 143 20.42 -18.56 7.81
C VAL A 143 19.42 -19.62 8.22
N ALA A 144 18.17 -19.45 7.78
CA ALA A 144 17.11 -20.41 7.97
C ALA A 144 16.61 -20.89 6.61
N SER A 145 16.41 -22.20 6.48
CA SER A 145 15.84 -22.82 5.27
C SER A 145 14.30 -22.89 5.29
N GLY A 146 13.67 -22.38 6.35
CA GLY A 146 12.22 -22.38 6.53
C GLY A 146 11.74 -21.07 7.14
N GLY A 147 10.45 -20.77 6.92
CA GLY A 147 9.86 -19.47 7.22
C GLY A 147 10.04 -18.45 6.09
N SER A 148 9.38 -17.31 6.22
CA SER A 148 9.45 -16.19 5.29
C SER A 148 9.88 -14.90 6.01
N ILE A 149 10.09 -13.83 5.24
CA ILE A 149 10.58 -12.55 5.79
C ILE A 149 9.56 -11.96 6.78
N GLU A 150 8.26 -12.08 6.48
CA GLU A 150 7.17 -11.56 7.30
C GLU A 150 7.02 -12.27 8.65
N ASP A 151 7.53 -13.51 8.78
CA ASP A 151 7.57 -14.26 10.05
C ASP A 151 8.60 -13.67 11.05
N SER A 152 9.53 -12.83 10.58
CA SER A 152 10.60 -12.25 11.39
C SER A 152 10.14 -10.94 12.07
N HIS A 153 9.25 -11.06 13.05
CA HIS A 153 8.70 -9.91 13.78
C HIS A 153 9.80 -9.09 14.49
N GLY A 154 9.71 -7.76 14.40
CA GLY A 154 10.65 -6.83 15.04
C GLY A 154 11.95 -6.59 14.27
N CYS A 155 12.18 -7.30 13.16
CA CYS A 155 13.30 -7.08 12.27
C CYS A 155 13.00 -5.99 11.23
N LEU A 156 14.05 -5.38 10.67
CA LEU A 156 13.94 -4.64 9.41
C LEU A 156 13.71 -5.65 8.28
N GLN A 157 12.48 -5.71 7.79
CA GLN A 157 12.05 -6.64 6.75
C GLN A 157 12.29 -6.03 5.37
N VAL A 158 12.98 -6.77 4.49
CA VAL A 158 13.35 -6.31 3.16
C VAL A 158 12.24 -6.66 2.16
N ASP A 159 11.81 -5.68 1.37
CA ASP A 159 10.99 -5.88 0.18
C ASP A 159 11.89 -5.99 -1.06
N PHE A 160 11.61 -6.96 -1.93
CA PHE A 160 12.30 -7.11 -3.22
C PHE A 160 11.63 -6.21 -4.26
N ALA A 161 11.82 -4.90 -4.10
CA ALA A 161 11.18 -3.86 -4.92
C ALA A 161 11.58 -3.95 -6.41
N ASN A 162 10.67 -3.50 -7.30
CA ASN A 162 10.83 -3.51 -8.77
C ASN A 162 11.67 -2.35 -9.31
#